data_AF-T2JK56-F1
#
_entry.id   AF-T2JK56-F1
#
_cell.length_a   1.000
_cell.length_b   1.000
_cell.length_c   1.000
_cell.angle_alpha   90.00
_cell.angle_beta   90.00
_cell.angle_gamma   90.00
#
_symmetry.space_group_name_H-M   'P 1'
#
loop_
_entity.id
_entity.type
_entity.pdbx_description
1 polymer ?
#
loop_
_entity_poly.entity_id
_entity_poly.type
_entity_poly.pdbx_seq_one_letter_code
_entity_poly.pdbx_strand_id
1 'polypeptide(L)'
;MIMNQKSSITQQELDTIIPEINDDSTLPHRLAEIFANYPQANIRSALTSNPNTPLDILFILGLDYPTQLLNNSAFNSYFSDNSDNFEKIPTAILKSILKLAQVPKNFIFLL
;
A
#
# COMPACT_ATOMS: atom_id res chain seq x y z
N MET A 1 11.05 -0.99 -21.41
CA MET A 1 9.72 -1.45 -21.90
C MET A 1 8.68 -0.62 -21.18
N ILE A 2 8.03 0.32 -21.85
CA ILE A 2 7.00 1.15 -21.22
C ILE A 2 5.75 0.27 -21.12
N MET A 3 5.45 -0.25 -19.92
CA MET A 3 4.18 -0.92 -19.68
C MET A 3 3.06 0.10 -19.87
N ASN A 4 2.20 -0.15 -20.84
CA ASN A 4 1.12 0.76 -21.19
C ASN A 4 0.03 0.61 -20.12
N GLN A 5 0.06 1.47 -19.10
CA GLN A 5 -0.91 1.44 -18.01
C GLN A 5 -2.32 1.69 -18.55
N LYS A 6 -3.31 0.95 -18.06
CA LYS A 6 -4.66 1.06 -18.59
C LYS A 6 -5.32 2.33 -18.06
N SER A 7 -5.47 3.35 -18.92
CA SER A 7 -6.02 4.67 -18.56
C SER A 7 -7.50 4.63 -18.17
N SER A 8 -8.23 3.56 -18.50
CA SER A 8 -9.63 3.37 -18.15
C SER A 8 -9.90 1.90 -17.85
N ILE A 9 -10.56 1.63 -16.74
CA ILE A 9 -10.98 0.29 -16.32
C ILE A 9 -12.49 0.15 -16.50
N THR A 10 -12.94 -1.03 -16.93
CA THR A 10 -14.37 -1.32 -17.04
C THR A 10 -14.95 -1.80 -15.71
N GLN A 11 -16.27 -1.70 -15.53
CA GLN A 11 -16.93 -2.23 -14.33
C GLN A 11 -16.72 -3.75 -14.20
N GLN A 12 -16.79 -4.49 -15.30
CA GLN A 12 -16.55 -5.93 -15.31
C GLN A 12 -15.14 -6.31 -14.83
N GLU A 13 -14.13 -5.52 -15.21
CA GLU A 13 -12.77 -5.72 -14.71
C GLU A 13 -12.66 -5.40 -13.23
N LEU A 14 -13.33 -4.34 -12.75
CA LEU A 14 -13.39 -4.03 -11.32
C LEU A 14 -14.03 -5.17 -10.51
N ASP A 15 -15.13 -5.72 -11.02
CA ASP A 15 -15.86 -6.82 -10.39
C ASP A 15 -15.03 -8.11 -10.32
N THR A 16 -13.96 -8.20 -11.10
CA THR A 16 -13.01 -9.34 -11.08
C THR A 16 -11.80 -9.06 -10.20
N ILE A 17 -11.19 -7.88 -10.35
CA ILE A 17 -9.90 -7.54 -9.74
C ILE A 17 -10.03 -7.18 -8.27
N ILE A 18 -11.08 -6.45 -7.87
CA ILE A 18 -11.24 -6.03 -6.47
C ILE A 18 -11.41 -7.24 -5.53
N PRO A 19 -12.24 -8.26 -5.85
CA PRO A 19 -12.28 -9.48 -5.05
C PRO A 19 -10.93 -10.20 -4.97
N GLU A 20 -10.18 -10.24 -6.07
CA GLU A 20 -8.82 -10.82 -6.10
C GLU A 20 -7.86 -10.07 -5.16
N ILE A 21 -7.87 -8.73 -5.18
CA ILE A 21 -7.05 -7.92 -4.26
C ILE A 21 -7.53 -8.08 -2.80
N ASN A 22 -8.80 -8.31 -2.56
CA ASN A 22 -9.31 -8.47 -1.18
C ASN A 22 -9.09 -9.89 -0.63
N ASP A 23 -8.59 -10.82 -1.44
CA ASP A 23 -8.22 -12.16 -1.01
C ASP A 23 -6.82 -12.15 -0.39
N ASP A 24 -6.74 -12.43 0.91
CA ASP A 24 -5.50 -12.53 1.69
C ASP A 24 -4.62 -13.74 1.27
N SER A 25 -5.07 -14.58 0.33
CA SER A 25 -4.27 -15.63 -0.29
C SER A 25 -3.65 -15.22 -1.63
N THR A 26 -4.00 -14.05 -2.17
CA THR A 26 -3.45 -13.55 -3.44
C THR A 26 -1.95 -13.34 -3.31
N LEU A 27 -1.22 -13.92 -4.27
CA LEU A 27 0.24 -13.97 -4.22
C LEU A 27 0.86 -12.58 -4.44
N PRO A 28 1.99 -12.25 -3.79
CA PRO A 28 2.63 -10.93 -3.92
C PRO A 28 2.97 -10.54 -5.36
N HIS A 29 3.42 -11.49 -6.21
CA HIS A 29 3.72 -11.20 -7.61
C HIS A 29 2.48 -10.77 -8.40
N ARG A 30 1.31 -11.34 -8.06
CA ARG A 30 0.06 -11.02 -8.70
C ARG A 30 -0.43 -9.61 -8.31
N LEU A 31 -0.27 -9.24 -7.05
CA LEU A 31 -0.54 -7.88 -6.58
C LEU A 31 0.38 -6.85 -7.26
N ALA A 32 1.64 -7.22 -7.51
CA ALA A 32 2.57 -6.39 -8.27
C ALA A 32 2.16 -6.20 -9.74
N GLU A 33 1.69 -7.26 -10.40
CA GLU A 33 1.11 -7.16 -11.75
C GLU A 33 -0.11 -6.24 -11.78
N ILE A 34 -1.00 -6.37 -10.80
CA ILE A 34 -2.19 -5.52 -10.70
C ILE A 34 -1.76 -4.05 -10.52
N PHE A 35 -0.83 -3.78 -9.61
CA PHE A 35 -0.28 -2.44 -9.40
C PHE A 35 0.31 -1.83 -10.69
N ALA A 36 1.04 -2.63 -11.48
CA ALA A 36 1.70 -2.16 -12.70
C ALA A 36 0.71 -1.79 -13.81
N ASN A 37 -0.43 -2.48 -13.88
CA ASN A 37 -1.38 -2.35 -15.00
C ASN A 37 -2.57 -1.44 -14.69
N TYR A 38 -2.93 -1.30 -13.42
CA TYR A 38 -4.16 -0.63 -12.98
C TYR A 38 -3.88 0.59 -12.09
N PRO A 39 -3.76 1.80 -12.67
CA PRO A 39 -3.47 3.03 -11.93
C PRO A 39 -4.67 3.59 -11.15
N GLN A 40 -5.84 2.96 -11.22
CA GLN A 40 -7.07 3.51 -10.67
C GLN A 40 -7.03 3.60 -9.14
N ALA A 41 -7.54 4.72 -8.61
CA ALA A 41 -7.44 5.05 -7.19
C ALA A 41 -8.09 4.00 -6.27
N ASN A 42 -9.20 3.41 -6.69
CA ASN A 42 -9.87 2.35 -5.93
C ASN A 42 -9.03 1.07 -5.86
N ILE A 43 -8.39 0.68 -6.96
CA ILE A 43 -7.46 -0.46 -6.99
C ILE A 43 -6.23 -0.19 -6.13
N ARG A 44 -5.62 1.00 -6.26
CA ARG A 44 -4.46 1.39 -5.45
C ARG A 44 -4.78 1.44 -3.95
N SER A 45 -5.96 1.95 -3.59
CA SER A 45 -6.42 1.90 -2.20
C SER A 45 -6.61 0.46 -1.71
N ALA A 46 -7.18 -0.43 -2.53
CA ALA A 46 -7.37 -1.84 -2.17
C ALA A 46 -6.03 -2.57 -2.00
N LEU A 47 -5.09 -2.35 -2.92
CA LEU A 47 -3.73 -2.89 -2.83
C LEU A 47 -3.03 -2.46 -1.54
N THR A 48 -3.19 -1.20 -1.14
CA THR A 48 -2.58 -0.72 0.11
C THR A 48 -3.11 -1.44 1.34
N SER A 49 -4.36 -1.92 1.31
CA SER A 49 -4.97 -2.66 2.41
C SER A 49 -4.64 -4.16 2.42
N ASN A 50 -4.25 -4.75 1.29
CA ASN A 50 -3.96 -6.19 1.21
C ASN A 50 -2.63 -6.53 1.93
N PRO A 51 -2.64 -7.51 2.86
CA PRO A 51 -1.47 -7.84 3.69
C PRO A 51 -0.32 -8.50 2.91
N ASN A 52 -0.54 -9.04 1.72
CA ASN A 52 0.50 -9.63 0.87
C ASN A 52 1.09 -8.64 -0.14
N THR A 53 0.61 -7.39 -0.17
CA THR A 53 1.18 -6.37 -1.07
C THR A 53 2.65 -6.14 -0.73
N PRO A 54 3.56 -6.28 -1.72
CA PRO A 54 4.99 -6.06 -1.50
C PRO A 54 5.30 -4.72 -0.83
N LEU A 55 6.29 -4.72 0.08
CA LEU A 55 6.61 -3.54 0.90
C LEU A 55 7.08 -2.34 0.08
N ASP A 56 7.81 -2.56 -1.00
CA ASP A 56 8.23 -1.53 -1.95
C ASP A 56 7.03 -0.87 -2.65
N ILE A 57 6.01 -1.66 -3.01
CA ILE A 57 4.74 -1.14 -3.54
C ILE A 57 3.96 -0.40 -2.46
N LEU A 58 3.89 -0.92 -1.23
CA LEU A 58 3.28 -0.23 -0.10
C LEU A 58 3.94 1.13 0.17
N PHE A 59 5.26 1.24 -0.01
CA PHE A 59 5.96 2.52 0.13
C PHE A 59 5.56 3.54 -0.93
N ILE A 60 5.32 3.09 -2.16
CA ILE A 60 4.84 3.97 -3.23
C ILE A 60 3.41 4.42 -2.93
N LEU A 61 2.53 3.47 -2.59
CA LEU A 61 1.10 3.72 -2.38
C LEU A 61 0.80 4.51 -1.10
N GLY A 62 1.59 4.32 -0.04
CA GLY A 62 1.40 4.97 1.25
C GLY A 62 1.55 6.48 1.25
N LEU A 63 2.11 7.06 0.19
CA LEU A 63 2.09 8.51 -0.03
C LEU A 63 0.66 9.03 -0.18
N ASP A 64 -0.16 8.31 -0.95
CA ASP A 64 -1.54 8.68 -1.28
C ASP A 64 -2.55 8.07 -0.31
N TYR A 65 -2.22 6.92 0.29
CA TYR A 65 -3.11 6.14 1.15
C TYR A 65 -2.51 5.84 2.54
N PRO A 66 -2.09 6.87 3.32
CA PRO A 66 -1.40 6.67 4.59
C PRO A 66 -2.26 5.96 5.64
N THR A 67 -3.58 6.16 5.65
CA THR A 67 -4.49 5.48 6.58
C THR A 67 -4.54 3.97 6.31
N GLN A 68 -4.64 3.58 5.04
CA GLN A 68 -4.64 2.18 4.62
C GLN A 68 -3.29 1.53 4.93
N LEU A 69 -2.19 2.25 4.68
CA LEU A 69 -0.84 1.77 4.97
C LEU A 69 -0.66 1.44 6.45
N LEU A 70 -1.13 2.31 7.35
CA LEU A 70 -1.05 2.10 8.80
C LEU A 70 -1.91 0.95 9.30
N ASN A 71 -2.93 0.55 8.55
CA ASN A 71 -3.78 -0.60 8.87
C ASN A 71 -3.29 -1.90 8.20
N ASN A 72 -2.28 -1.81 7.33
CA ASN A 72 -1.73 -2.98 6.62
C ASN A 72 -0.87 -3.82 7.57
N SER A 73 -1.18 -5.13 7.66
CA SER A 73 -0.49 -6.01 8.60
C SER A 73 0.95 -6.33 8.20
N ALA A 74 1.30 -6.40 6.91
CA ALA A 74 2.69 -6.58 6.49
C ALA A 74 3.53 -5.34 6.77
N PHE A 75 2.98 -4.14 6.53
CA PHE A 75 3.64 -2.90 6.93
C PHE A 75 3.88 -2.90 8.45
N ASN A 76 2.84 -3.13 9.25
CA ASN A 76 2.96 -3.12 10.71
C ASN A 76 3.92 -4.21 11.24
N SER A 77 3.87 -5.42 10.69
CA SER A 77 4.77 -6.51 11.09
C SER A 77 6.23 -6.16 10.81
N TYR A 78 6.52 -5.53 9.67
CA TYR A 78 7.89 -5.13 9.31
C TYR A 78 8.54 -4.20 10.33
N PHE A 79 7.76 -3.35 11.03
CA PHE A 79 8.27 -2.40 12.03
C PHE A 79 8.08 -2.86 13.48
N SER A 80 7.23 -3.86 13.72
CA SER A 80 6.98 -4.37 15.08
C SER A 80 8.19 -5.11 15.65
N ASP A 81 9.00 -5.72 14.78
CA ASP A 81 10.09 -6.59 15.21
C ASP A 81 11.41 -5.85 15.49
N ASN A 82 11.63 -4.66 14.93
CA ASN A 82 12.88 -3.90 15.10
C ASN A 82 12.66 -2.39 14.93
N SER A 83 12.96 -1.59 15.96
CA SER A 83 12.92 -0.11 15.90
C SER A 83 13.83 0.47 14.81
N ASP A 84 14.93 -0.20 14.49
CA ASP A 84 15.88 0.27 13.48
C ASP A 84 15.29 0.25 12.05
N ASN A 85 14.16 -0.45 11.85
CA ASN A 85 13.47 -0.44 10.57
C ASN A 85 12.74 0.90 10.30
N PHE A 86 12.46 1.72 11.31
CA PHE A 86 11.84 3.04 11.10
C PHE A 86 12.70 3.97 10.23
N GLU A 87 14.03 3.85 10.29
CA GLU A 87 14.95 4.62 9.44
C GLU A 87 14.82 4.26 7.95
N LYS A 88 14.31 3.07 7.64
CA LYS A 88 14.09 2.62 6.26
C LYS A 88 12.80 3.15 5.66
N ILE A 89 11.92 3.76 6.46
CA ILE A 89 10.69 4.37 5.95
C ILE A 89 11.08 5.64 5.18
N PRO A 90 10.70 5.75 3.89
CA PRO A 90 10.91 6.98 3.14
C PRO A 90 10.33 8.20 3.87
N THR A 91 11.11 9.28 4.00
CA THR A 91 10.69 10.49 4.71
C THR A 91 9.38 11.08 4.17
N ALA A 92 9.10 10.91 2.88
CA ALA A 92 7.84 11.33 2.27
C ALA A 92 6.62 10.60 2.85
N ILE A 93 6.75 9.32 3.18
CA ILE A 93 5.71 8.53 3.85
C ILE A 93 5.55 8.98 5.30
N LEU A 94 6.65 9.17 6.03
CA LEU A 94 6.58 9.72 7.40
C LEU A 94 5.83 11.04 7.42
N LYS A 95 6.15 11.96 6.50
CA LYS A 95 5.42 13.22 6.32
C LYS A 95 3.94 13.02 5.99
N SER A 96 3.60 12.01 5.20
CA SER A 96 2.21 11.66 4.88
C SER A 96 1.45 11.18 6.12
N ILE A 97 2.04 10.26 6.88
CA ILE A 97 1.50 9.73 8.15
C ILE A 97 1.32 10.85 9.18
N LEU A 98 2.30 11.76 9.32
CA LEU A 98 2.25 12.86 10.28
C LEU A 98 1.17 13.91 9.97
N LYS A 99 0.64 13.94 8.75
CA LYS A 99 -0.50 14.81 8.39
C LYS A 99 -1.85 14.24 8.81
N LEU A 100 -1.91 12.97 9.22
CA LEU A 100 -3.15 12.36 9.68
C LEU A 100 -3.61 13.03 10.98
N ALA A 101 -4.92 13.24 11.10
CA ALA A 101 -5.54 13.83 12.28
C ALA A 101 -5.23 13.03 13.56
N GLN A 102 -4.98 11.73 13.43
CA GLN A 102 -4.52 10.85 14.50
C GLN A 102 -3.22 10.18 14.06
N VAL A 103 -2.10 10.70 14.57
CA VAL A 103 -0.79 10.07 14.39
C VAL A 103 -0.69 8.87 15.34
N PRO A 104 -0.40 7.65 14.85
CA PRO A 104 -0.26 6.51 15.74
C PRO A 104 0.91 6.73 16.70
N LYS A 105 0.73 6.34 17.97
CA LYS A 105 1.71 6.60 19.06
C LYS A 105 3.13 6.16 18.73
N ASN A 106 3.26 5.07 17.98
CA ASN A 106 4.53 4.47 17.58
C ASN A 106 5.38 5.42 16.71
N PHE A 107 4.75 6.39 16.04
CA PHE A 107 5.41 7.39 15.19
C PHE A 107 5.67 8.72 15.90
N ILE A 108 5.13 8.92 17.11
CA ILE A 108 5.33 10.18 17.87
C ILE A 108 6.78 10.33 18.35
N PHE A 109 7.49 9.21 18.56
CA PHE A 109 8.90 9.22 18.98
C PHE A 109 9.90 9.54 17.84
N LEU A 110 9.43 9.69 16.60
CA LEU A 110 10.25 10.03 15.43
C LEU A 110 10.26 11.54 15.10
N LEU A 111 9.63 12.36 15.94
CA LEU A 111 9.59 13.84 15.87
C LEU A 111 10.58 14.45 16.86
#